data_AF-A0A0U3QDV6-F1
#
_entry.id   AF-A0A0U3QDV6-F1
#
_cell.length_a   1.000
_cell.length_b   1.000
_cell.length_c   1.000
_cell.angle_alpha   90.00
_cell.angle_beta   90.00
_cell.angle_gamma   90.00
#
_symmetry.space_group_name_H-M   'P 1'
#
loop_
_entity.id
_entity.type
_entity.pdbx_description
1 polymer ?
#
loop_
_entity_poly.entity_id
_entity_poly.type
_entity_poly.pdbx_seq_one_letter_code
_entity_poly.pdbx_strand_id
1 'polypeptide(L)'
;MSDSEVNMAQIGRLAGVGRAAVANWRRHHADFPQPVGGTETSPTFRLTDAESWLRAHDKVRDPEPPPEPATVTIADGATVTMLSPVLTTNTLWRDGFEELGGFIAVDAELPWPTVDIELADVPGHAPFAVQRADVDISYAASPTLRYLKLSWPVRRRQELGATALADAPRTTETDR
;
A
#
# COMPACT_ATOMS: atom_id res chain seq x y z
N MET A 1 17.95 9.53 30.71
CA MET A 1 17.04 9.21 29.58
C MET A 1 17.12 7.72 29.35
N SER A 2 16.00 7.02 29.42
CA SER A 2 15.94 5.57 29.18
C SER A 2 16.25 5.29 27.71
N ASP A 3 17.36 4.61 27.46
CA ASP A 3 17.78 4.19 26.12
C ASP A 3 17.04 2.91 25.74
N SER A 4 15.91 3.09 25.05
CA SER A 4 14.96 2.03 24.72
C SER A 4 15.59 0.94 23.85
N GLU A 5 15.38 -0.31 24.23
CA GLU A 5 15.78 -1.46 23.41
C GLU A 5 14.72 -1.81 22.37
N VAL A 6 15.17 -2.06 21.14
CA VAL A 6 14.33 -2.48 20.01
C VAL A 6 14.84 -3.77 19.39
N ASN A 7 13.93 -4.63 18.94
CA ASN A 7 14.25 -5.83 18.18
C ASN A 7 14.23 -5.56 16.67
N MET A 8 14.70 -6.52 15.88
CA MET A 8 14.75 -6.39 14.42
C MET A 8 13.39 -6.12 13.74
N ALA A 9 12.28 -6.56 14.32
CA ALA A 9 10.96 -6.25 13.76
C ALA A 9 10.56 -4.80 14.01
N GLN A 10 10.90 -4.24 15.17
CA GLN A 10 10.73 -2.81 15.47
C GLN A 10 11.61 -1.95 14.57
N ILE A 11 12.89 -2.30 14.39
CA ILE A 11 13.79 -1.61 13.46
C ILE A 11 13.24 -1.66 12.02
N GLY A 12 12.70 -2.80 11.60
CA GLY A 12 12.07 -2.94 10.28
C GLY A 12 10.89 -1.98 10.09
N ARG A 13 10.04 -1.82 11.13
CA ARG A 13 8.93 -0.84 11.09
C ARG A 13 9.41 0.59 10.95
N LEU A 14 10.48 0.98 11.65
CA LEU A 14 11.09 2.32 11.50
C LEU A 14 11.59 2.58 10.07
N ALA A 15 11.95 1.52 9.35
CA ALA A 15 12.46 1.58 7.99
C ALA A 15 11.42 1.20 6.91
N GLY A 16 10.17 0.91 7.29
CA GLY A 16 9.13 0.47 6.37
C GLY A 16 9.39 -0.90 5.69
N VAL A 17 10.16 -1.80 6.32
CA VAL A 17 10.52 -3.13 5.80
C VAL A 17 10.26 -4.25 6.81
N GLY A 18 10.29 -5.50 6.33
CA GLY A 18 10.18 -6.69 7.19
C GLY A 18 11.45 -7.02 7.98
N ARG A 19 11.31 -7.80 9.07
CA ARG A 19 12.42 -8.29 9.92
C ARG A 19 13.54 -8.98 9.14
N ALA A 20 13.22 -9.69 8.06
CA ALA A 20 14.19 -10.39 7.22
C ALA A 20 15.19 -9.44 6.52
N ALA A 21 14.73 -8.26 6.11
CA ALA A 21 15.60 -7.23 5.53
C ALA A 21 16.62 -6.73 6.56
N VAL A 22 16.18 -6.49 7.80
CA VAL A 22 17.06 -6.08 8.90
C VAL A 22 18.08 -7.16 9.25
N ALA A 23 17.67 -8.43 9.28
CA ALA A 23 18.60 -9.55 9.46
C ALA A 23 19.64 -9.63 8.33
N ASN A 24 19.25 -9.27 7.10
CA ASN A 24 20.14 -9.20 5.97
C ASN A 24 21.15 -8.06 6.09
N TRP A 25 20.72 -6.87 6.54
CA TRP A 25 21.60 -5.74 6.78
C TRP A 25 22.68 -6.07 7.81
N ARG A 26 22.29 -6.67 8.93
CA ARG A 26 23.25 -7.09 9.97
C ARG A 26 24.34 -8.03 9.47
N ARG A 27 24.04 -8.84 8.45
CA ARG A 27 25.03 -9.76 7.86
C ARG A 27 26.02 -9.04 6.93
N HIS A 28 25.55 -8.05 6.19
CA HIS A 28 26.32 -7.42 5.10
C HIS A 28 26.94 -6.08 5.48
N HIS A 29 26.46 -5.45 6.55
CA HIS A 29 26.94 -4.17 7.05
C HIS A 29 27.63 -4.40 8.39
N ALA A 30 28.97 -4.39 8.36
CA ALA A 30 29.79 -4.62 9.55
C ALA A 30 29.63 -3.52 10.61
N ASP A 31 29.17 -2.34 10.20
CA ASP A 31 28.87 -1.20 11.04
C ASP A 31 27.42 -1.20 11.58
N PHE A 32 26.63 -2.23 11.27
CA PHE A 32 25.29 -2.39 11.86
C PHE A 32 25.40 -2.48 13.39
N PRO A 33 24.48 -1.84 14.15
CA PRO A 33 24.52 -1.82 15.60
C PRO A 33 24.68 -3.22 16.23
N GLN A 34 25.57 -3.31 17.20
CA GLN A 34 25.75 -4.54 17.96
C GLN A 34 24.57 -4.76 18.91
N PRO A 35 24.17 -6.02 19.16
CA PRO A 35 23.12 -6.31 20.11
C PRO A 35 23.56 -5.92 21.53
N VAL A 36 22.67 -5.28 22.27
CA VAL A 36 22.87 -4.91 23.68
C VAL A 36 22.11 -5.81 24.66
N GLY A 37 21.23 -6.67 24.13
CA GLY A 37 20.40 -7.58 24.92
C GLY A 37 19.62 -8.56 24.05
N GLY A 38 18.57 -9.14 24.64
CA GLY A 38 17.72 -10.14 24.00
C GLY A 38 18.34 -11.54 24.01
N THR A 39 17.88 -12.39 23.09
CA THR A 39 18.37 -13.77 22.93
C THR A 39 19.14 -13.93 21.63
N GLU A 40 19.89 -15.02 21.48
CA GLU A 40 20.56 -15.35 20.20
C GLU A 40 19.58 -15.34 19.01
N THR A 41 18.34 -15.80 19.23
CA THR A 41 17.29 -15.87 18.21
C THR A 41 16.52 -14.56 18.03
N SER A 42 16.53 -13.67 19.03
CA SER A 42 15.90 -12.36 18.96
C SER A 42 16.72 -11.31 19.72
N PRO A 43 17.86 -10.87 19.16
CA PRO A 43 18.67 -9.83 19.75
C PRO A 43 17.92 -8.50 19.79
N THR A 44 18.24 -7.68 20.80
CA THR A 44 17.79 -6.30 20.93
C THR A 44 18.96 -5.32 20.79
N PHE A 45 18.66 -4.13 20.28
CA PHE A 45 19.60 -3.08 19.92
C PHE A 45 19.16 -1.78 20.58
N ARG A 46 20.08 -0.83 20.79
CA ARG A 46 19.67 0.51 21.19
C ARG A 46 18.88 1.17 20.07
N LEU A 47 17.74 1.78 20.41
CA LEU A 47 16.92 2.53 19.47
C LEU A 47 17.74 3.67 18.82
N THR A 48 18.52 4.38 19.63
CA THR A 48 19.35 5.51 19.21
C THR A 48 20.40 5.10 18.17
N ASP A 49 21.10 3.99 18.39
CA ASP A 49 22.08 3.43 17.45
C ASP A 49 21.40 2.94 16.17
N ALA A 50 20.26 2.26 16.29
CA ALA A 50 19.49 1.79 15.14
C ALA A 50 19.01 2.95 14.26
N GLU A 51 18.43 3.99 14.84
CA GLU A 51 17.99 5.18 14.10
C GLU A 51 19.16 5.92 13.45
N SER A 52 20.28 6.05 14.15
CA SER A 52 21.47 6.71 13.61
C SER A 52 22.02 5.95 12.40
N TRP A 53 22.11 4.63 12.50
CA TRP A 53 22.52 3.77 11.39
C TRP A 53 21.53 3.86 10.23
N LEU A 54 20.22 3.81 10.49
CA LEU A 54 19.21 3.94 9.44
C LEU A 54 19.34 5.27 8.70
N ARG A 55 19.58 6.39 9.40
CA ARG A 55 19.79 7.70 8.76
C ARG A 55 21.09 7.75 7.95
N ALA A 56 22.18 7.19 8.46
CA ALA A 56 23.47 7.18 7.77
C ALA A 56 23.49 6.34 6.48
N HIS A 57 22.58 5.35 6.37
CA HIS A 57 22.49 4.43 5.24
C HIS A 57 21.29 4.70 4.32
N ASP A 58 20.62 5.85 4.47
CA ASP A 58 19.39 6.22 3.75
C ASP A 58 18.31 5.11 3.84
N LYS A 59 18.20 4.48 5.01
CA LYS A 59 17.22 3.42 5.33
C LYS A 59 16.06 3.89 6.20
N VAL A 60 16.03 5.16 6.58
CA VAL A 60 14.80 5.77 7.11
C VAL A 60 13.90 6.02 5.92
N ARG A 61 12.84 5.23 5.80
CA ARG A 61 11.67 5.65 5.06
C ARG A 61 10.94 6.59 6.03
N ASP A 62 10.72 7.84 5.66
CA ASP A 62 9.64 8.58 6.31
C ASP A 62 8.42 7.67 6.26
N PRO A 63 7.69 7.45 7.37
CA PRO A 63 6.44 6.75 7.28
C PRO A 63 5.59 7.57 6.32
N GLU A 64 5.53 7.12 5.07
CA GLU A 64 4.50 7.55 4.14
C GLU A 64 3.22 7.42 4.96
N PRO A 65 2.44 8.51 5.13
CA PRO A 65 1.17 8.41 5.83
C PRO A 65 0.47 7.18 5.27
N PRO A 66 -0.15 6.34 6.12
CA PRO A 66 -0.82 5.14 5.62
C PRO A 66 -1.63 5.57 4.41
N PRO A 67 -1.38 4.99 3.22
CA PRO A 67 -1.89 5.57 1.98
C PRO A 67 -3.39 5.71 2.19
N GLU A 68 -3.87 6.95 2.01
CA GLU A 68 -5.30 7.23 2.14
C GLU A 68 -6.07 6.19 1.31
N PRO A 69 -7.23 5.73 1.75
CA PRO A 69 -7.97 4.74 0.98
C PRO A 69 -8.30 5.31 -0.39
N ALA A 70 -8.17 4.50 -1.44
CA ALA A 70 -8.65 4.90 -2.75
C ALA A 70 -10.17 4.72 -2.81
N THR A 71 -10.83 5.61 -3.54
CA THR A 71 -12.25 5.51 -3.85
C THR A 71 -12.41 5.12 -5.31
N VAL A 72 -13.04 3.98 -5.56
CA VAL A 72 -13.29 3.47 -6.92
C VAL A 72 -14.79 3.42 -7.17
N THR A 73 -15.28 4.31 -8.01
CA THR A 73 -16.65 4.30 -8.51
C THR A 73 -16.69 3.50 -9.81
N ILE A 74 -17.53 2.47 -9.81
CA ILE A 74 -17.73 1.57 -10.95
C ILE A 74 -19.01 1.94 -11.71
N ALA A 75 -19.20 1.33 -12.88
CA ALA A 75 -20.46 1.44 -13.62
C ALA A 75 -21.67 1.17 -12.71
N ASP A 76 -22.74 1.93 -12.94
CA ASP A 76 -23.95 2.01 -12.11
C ASP A 76 -23.80 2.80 -10.79
N GLY A 77 -22.66 3.48 -10.60
CA GLY A 77 -22.41 4.41 -9.49
C GLY A 77 -22.03 3.76 -8.16
N ALA A 78 -21.91 2.43 -8.11
CA ALA A 78 -21.45 1.73 -6.92
C ALA A 78 -20.00 2.13 -6.60
N THR A 79 -19.71 2.35 -5.31
CA THR A 79 -18.40 2.84 -4.86
C THR A 79 -17.74 1.83 -3.95
N VAL A 80 -16.48 1.51 -4.23
CA VAL A 80 -15.63 0.61 -3.46
C VAL A 80 -14.49 1.39 -2.83
N THR A 81 -14.37 1.28 -1.51
CA THR A 81 -13.21 1.78 -0.77
C THR A 81 -12.11 0.73 -0.77
N MET A 82 -10.96 1.08 -1.33
CA MET A 82 -9.78 0.22 -1.38
C MET A 82 -8.75 0.70 -0.35
N LEU A 83 -8.58 -0.11 0.68
CA LEU A 83 -7.61 0.11 1.75
C LEU A 83 -6.21 -0.29 1.28
N SER A 84 -5.22 0.51 1.68
CA SER A 84 -3.83 0.33 1.28
C SER A 84 -3.64 0.22 -0.25
N PRO A 85 -4.17 1.18 -1.03
CA PRO A 85 -4.13 1.10 -2.47
C PRO A 85 -2.69 1.20 -2.98
N VAL A 86 -2.35 0.35 -3.95
CA VAL A 86 -1.08 0.43 -4.68
C VAL A 86 -1.40 0.39 -6.17
N LEU A 87 -1.11 1.49 -6.87
CA LEU A 87 -1.15 1.56 -8.33
C LEU A 87 0.26 1.34 -8.88
N THR A 88 0.43 0.29 -9.67
CA THR A 88 1.71 -0.05 -10.31
C THR A 88 1.56 -0.04 -11.82
N THR A 89 2.54 0.54 -12.52
CA THR A 89 2.65 0.45 -13.98
C THR A 89 3.77 -0.51 -14.35
N ASN A 90 3.44 -1.58 -15.08
CA ASN A 90 4.39 -2.54 -15.62
C ASN A 90 4.58 -2.29 -17.12
N THR A 91 5.77 -1.85 -17.51
CA THR A 91 6.14 -1.54 -18.90
C THR A 91 6.94 -2.67 -19.57
N LEU A 92 7.15 -3.80 -18.89
CA LEU A 92 7.95 -4.91 -19.41
C LEU A 92 7.22 -5.73 -20.49
N TRP A 93 5.90 -5.57 -20.61
CA TRP A 93 5.07 -6.20 -21.65
C TRP A 93 4.78 -5.21 -22.79
N ARG A 94 4.65 -5.73 -24.03
CA ARG A 94 4.61 -4.96 -25.29
C ARG A 94 3.63 -3.77 -25.31
N ASP A 95 2.54 -3.86 -24.56
CA ASP A 95 1.47 -2.87 -24.53
C ASP A 95 1.42 -2.05 -23.23
N GLY A 96 2.29 -2.35 -22.26
CA GLY A 96 2.21 -1.83 -20.89
C GLY A 96 0.92 -2.26 -20.19
N PHE A 97 0.98 -2.39 -18.87
CA PHE A 97 -0.17 -2.78 -18.08
C PHE A 97 -0.13 -2.10 -16.73
N GLU A 98 -1.29 -1.70 -16.21
CA GLU A 98 -1.43 -1.11 -14.89
C GLU A 98 -2.23 -2.04 -13.98
N GLU A 99 -1.85 -2.05 -12.71
CA GLU A 99 -2.51 -2.83 -11.66
C GLU A 99 -2.80 -1.92 -10.48
N LEU A 100 -4.06 -1.88 -10.05
CA LEU A 100 -4.48 -1.28 -8.79
C LEU A 100 -4.88 -2.41 -7.83
N GLY A 101 -4.11 -2.55 -6.76
CA GLY A 101 -4.31 -3.58 -5.74
C GLY A 101 -4.57 -2.98 -4.36
N GLY A 102 -5.39 -3.67 -3.56
CA GLY A 102 -5.65 -3.30 -2.18
C GLY A 102 -6.70 -4.19 -1.51
N PHE A 103 -7.03 -3.88 -0.27
CA PHE A 103 -8.04 -4.62 0.49
C PHE A 103 -9.39 -3.92 0.40
N ILE A 104 -10.44 -4.70 0.20
CA ILE A 104 -11.82 -4.24 0.18
C ILE A 104 -12.63 -4.98 1.24
N ALA A 105 -13.76 -4.41 1.64
CA ALA A 105 -14.72 -5.11 2.48
C ALA A 105 -15.16 -6.42 1.81
N VAL A 106 -15.31 -7.47 2.60
CA VAL A 106 -15.65 -8.81 2.09
C VAL A 106 -17.01 -8.87 1.40
N ASP A 107 -17.91 -7.94 1.74
CA ASP A 107 -19.26 -7.76 1.20
C ASP A 107 -19.34 -6.73 0.07
N ALA A 108 -18.25 -6.03 -0.26
CA ALA A 108 -18.24 -5.12 -1.41
C ALA A 108 -18.55 -5.91 -2.69
N GLU A 109 -19.46 -5.42 -3.51
CA GLU A 109 -19.86 -6.10 -4.76
C GLU A 109 -19.16 -5.48 -5.96
N LEU A 110 -18.65 -6.33 -6.85
CA LEU A 110 -17.97 -5.92 -8.09
C LEU A 110 -18.39 -6.86 -9.23
N PRO A 111 -18.71 -6.31 -10.41
CA PRO A 111 -18.91 -7.12 -11.61
C PRO A 111 -17.70 -8.01 -11.92
N TRP A 112 -17.96 -9.25 -12.30
CA TRP A 112 -16.95 -10.23 -12.71
C TRP A 112 -17.27 -10.73 -14.13
N PRO A 113 -16.27 -10.98 -15.00
CA PRO A 113 -14.82 -10.94 -14.77
C PRO A 113 -14.19 -9.56 -14.96
N THR A 114 -14.97 -8.57 -15.38
CA THR A 114 -14.47 -7.23 -15.70
C THR A 114 -15.41 -6.16 -15.17
N VAL A 115 -14.85 -5.00 -14.88
CA VAL A 115 -15.60 -3.83 -14.42
C VAL A 115 -15.15 -2.58 -15.18
N ASP A 116 -16.10 -1.71 -15.53
CA ASP A 116 -15.79 -0.35 -15.95
C ASP A 116 -15.66 0.54 -14.72
N ILE A 117 -14.56 1.28 -14.65
CA ILE A 117 -14.27 2.25 -13.59
C ILE A 117 -14.61 3.62 -14.14
N GLU A 118 -15.63 4.25 -13.58
CA GLU A 118 -16.05 5.60 -13.96
C GLU A 118 -15.13 6.66 -13.33
N LEU A 119 -14.70 6.43 -12.09
CA LEU A 119 -13.79 7.30 -11.36
C LEU A 119 -12.95 6.48 -10.37
N ALA A 120 -11.64 6.51 -10.52
CA ALA A 120 -10.68 6.11 -9.50
C ALA A 120 -9.99 7.36 -8.94
N ASP A 121 -10.21 7.61 -7.67
CA ASP A 121 -9.46 8.59 -6.87
C ASP A 121 -8.44 7.84 -6.02
N VAL A 122 -7.19 7.82 -6.50
CA VAL A 122 -6.08 7.09 -5.88
C VAL A 122 -5.07 8.12 -5.37
N PRO A 123 -4.69 8.10 -4.08
CA PRO A 123 -3.77 9.10 -3.55
C PRO A 123 -2.46 9.18 -4.31
N GLY A 124 -1.99 10.41 -4.56
CA GLY A 124 -0.77 10.66 -5.33
C GLY A 124 -0.93 10.55 -6.84
N HIS A 125 -2.13 10.27 -7.36
CA HIS A 125 -2.40 10.15 -8.79
C HIS A 125 -3.55 11.09 -9.22
N ALA A 126 -3.46 11.61 -10.45
CA ALA A 126 -4.59 12.32 -11.04
C ALA A 126 -5.77 11.35 -11.21
N PRO A 127 -7.03 11.76 -10.91
CA PRO A 127 -8.20 10.89 -11.07
C PRO A 127 -8.34 10.36 -12.49
N PHE A 128 -8.86 9.15 -12.64
CA PHE A 128 -8.94 8.50 -13.94
C PHE A 128 -10.12 7.53 -14.05
N ALA A 129 -10.56 7.29 -15.28
CA ALA A 129 -11.49 6.25 -15.65
C ALA A 129 -10.74 5.09 -16.32
N VAL A 130 -11.29 3.87 -16.24
CA VAL A 130 -10.75 2.69 -16.91
C VAL A 130 -11.88 1.91 -17.56
N GLN A 131 -11.74 1.64 -18.85
CA GLN A 131 -12.64 0.71 -19.53
C GLN A 131 -12.20 -0.73 -19.28
N ARG A 132 -13.13 -1.58 -18.87
CA ARG A 132 -13.01 -3.04 -18.81
C ARG A 132 -11.72 -3.48 -18.09
N ALA A 133 -11.58 -3.07 -16.83
CA ALA A 133 -10.55 -3.59 -15.93
C ALA A 133 -10.86 -5.05 -15.60
N ASP A 134 -9.86 -5.92 -15.70
CA ASP A 134 -9.96 -7.32 -15.31
C ASP A 134 -9.93 -7.42 -13.77
N VAL A 135 -10.90 -8.15 -13.22
CA VAL A 135 -11.18 -8.28 -11.78
C VAL A 135 -10.64 -9.61 -11.27
N ASP A 136 -9.69 -9.54 -10.34
CA ASP A 136 -9.14 -10.69 -9.62
C ASP A 136 -9.36 -10.49 -8.12
N ILE A 137 -10.26 -11.29 -7.55
CA ILE A 137 -10.54 -11.32 -6.11
C ILE A 137 -9.82 -12.54 -5.54
N SER A 138 -8.85 -12.27 -4.67
CA SER A 138 -8.04 -13.30 -4.01
C SER A 138 -8.57 -13.61 -2.60
N TYR A 139 -7.94 -14.57 -1.93
CA TYR A 139 -8.30 -15.08 -0.60
C TYR A 139 -8.61 -13.96 0.42
N ALA A 140 -9.56 -14.25 1.32
CA ALA A 140 -9.92 -13.36 2.41
C ALA A 140 -8.72 -13.12 3.32
N ALA A 141 -8.23 -11.89 3.37
CA ALA A 141 -7.12 -11.50 4.24
C ALA A 141 -7.51 -11.52 5.73
N SER A 142 -8.80 -11.38 6.00
CA SER A 142 -9.43 -11.52 7.32
C SER A 142 -10.92 -11.88 7.15
N PRO A 143 -11.68 -12.12 8.22
CA PRO A 143 -13.14 -12.33 8.13
C PRO A 143 -13.91 -11.16 7.52
N THR A 144 -13.34 -9.95 7.50
CA THR A 144 -14.01 -8.73 7.04
C THR A 144 -13.39 -8.13 5.78
N LEU A 145 -12.21 -8.61 5.35
CA LEU A 145 -11.46 -8.05 4.24
C LEU A 145 -11.00 -9.12 3.27
N ARG A 146 -11.03 -8.80 1.97
CA ARG A 146 -10.45 -9.61 0.90
C ARG A 146 -9.56 -8.75 0.02
N TYR A 147 -8.59 -9.37 -0.63
CA TYR A 147 -7.71 -8.67 -1.54
C TYR A 147 -8.34 -8.58 -2.93
N LEU A 148 -8.37 -7.38 -3.50
CA LEU A 148 -8.81 -7.10 -4.86
C LEU A 148 -7.61 -6.61 -5.67
N LYS A 149 -7.48 -7.15 -6.88
CA LYS A 149 -6.59 -6.63 -7.92
C LYS A 149 -7.43 -6.28 -9.15
N LEU A 150 -7.34 -5.03 -9.56
CA LEU A 150 -7.87 -4.50 -10.81
C LEU A 150 -6.72 -4.29 -11.77
N SER A 151 -6.91 -4.69 -13.02
CA SER A 151 -5.79 -4.89 -13.93
C SER A 151 -6.22 -4.48 -15.35
N TRP A 152 -5.48 -3.61 -16.03
CA TRP A 152 -5.81 -3.17 -17.40
C TRP A 152 -4.58 -2.82 -18.26
N PRO A 153 -4.66 -2.97 -19.60
CA PRO A 153 -3.68 -2.37 -20.50
C PRO A 153 -3.71 -0.84 -20.37
N VAL A 154 -2.54 -0.18 -20.37
CA VAL A 154 -2.41 1.28 -20.17
C VAL A 154 -3.37 2.09 -21.06
N ARG A 155 -3.56 1.65 -22.32
CA ARG A 155 -4.47 2.28 -23.30
C ARG A 155 -5.94 2.36 -22.88
N ARG A 156 -6.37 1.59 -21.87
CA ARG A 156 -7.76 1.60 -21.37
C ARG A 156 -8.00 2.65 -20.29
N ARG A 157 -6.94 3.30 -19.80
CA ARG A 157 -7.02 4.40 -18.84
C ARG A 157 -7.23 5.73 -19.55
N GLN A 158 -8.11 6.56 -18.98
CA GLN A 158 -8.31 7.95 -19.37
C GLN A 158 -8.22 8.83 -18.12
N GLU A 159 -7.30 9.79 -18.10
CA GLU A 159 -7.25 10.79 -17.03
C GLU A 159 -8.51 11.66 -17.08
N LEU A 160 -9.07 11.94 -15.91
CA LEU A 160 -10.23 12.80 -15.74
C LEU A 160 -9.74 14.20 -15.33
N GLY A 161 -10.31 15.24 -15.95
CA GLY A 161 -10.05 16.61 -15.55
C GLY A 161 -10.57 16.89 -14.12
N ALA A 162 -9.98 17.88 -13.44
CA ALA A 162 -10.28 18.23 -12.05
C ALA A 162 -11.78 18.45 -11.73
N THR A 163 -12.61 18.76 -12.73
CA THR A 163 -14.07 18.93 -12.58
C THR A 163 -14.81 17.64 -12.23
N ALA A 164 -14.26 16.45 -12.54
CA ALA A 164 -14.94 15.17 -12.34
C ALA A 164 -15.10 14.78 -10.85
N LEU A 165 -14.22 15.25 -9.97
CA LEU A 165 -14.30 15.00 -8.52
C LEU A 165 -15.49 15.72 -7.85
N ALA A 166 -16.02 16.79 -8.47
CA ALA A 166 -17.08 17.60 -7.87
C ALA A 166 -18.48 16.96 -7.95
N ASP A 167 -18.70 16.04 -8.89
CA ASP A 167 -19.99 15.37 -9.12
C ASP A 167 -20.07 13.98 -8.47
N ALA A 168 -18.98 13.47 -7.89
CA ALA A 168 -19.01 12.21 -7.17
C ALA A 168 -19.85 12.33 -5.89
N PRO A 169 -20.73 11.35 -5.58
CA PRO A 169 -21.56 11.39 -4.39
C PRO A 169 -20.67 11.35 -3.15
N ARG A 170 -20.53 12.50 -2.47
CA ARG A 170 -19.89 12.56 -1.16
C ARG A 170 -20.73 11.74 -0.20
N THR A 171 -20.17 10.63 0.28
CA THR A 171 -20.72 9.87 1.39
C THR A 171 -20.81 10.80 2.60
N THR A 172 -22.01 11.29 2.89
CA THR A 172 -22.30 11.96 4.16
C THR A 172 -22.17 10.93 5.26
N GLU A 173 -21.02 10.94 5.93
CA GLU A 173 -20.82 10.29 7.22
C GLU A 173 -21.86 10.86 8.20
N THR A 174 -22.82 10.02 8.57
CA THR A 174 -23.86 10.35 9.55
C THR A 174 -23.26 10.15 10.93
N ASP A 175 -22.87 11.25 11.55
CA ASP A 175 -22.55 11.36 12.97
C ASP A 175 -23.73 10.88 13.83
N ARG A 176 -23.49 9.88 14.68
CA ARG A 176 -24.34 9.51 15.83
C ARG A 176 -23.52 8.87 16.95
#